data_AF-A0A3M1F8T7-F1
#
_entry.id   AF-A0A3M1F8T7-F1
#
_cell.length_a   1.000
_cell.length_b   1.000
_cell.length_c   1.000
_cell.angle_alpha   90.00
_cell.angle_beta   90.00
_cell.angle_gamma   90.00
#
_symmetry.space_group_name_H-M   'P 1'
#
loop_
_entity.id
_entity.type
_entity.pdbx_description
1 polymer ?
#
loop_
_entity_poly.entity_id
_entity_poly.type
_entity_poly.pdbx_seq_one_letter_code
_entity_poly.pdbx_strand_id
1 'polypeptide(L)'
;PEVYGAIEPTSVFVPLEAILDPENFATVTTELFGPVEVVTRYRTDQIDLVLQCCERVSNHLTAAIVSNDLHFVHQVLGATVNGTTYWGMRARTTGAPQNHIFAPGGMPQAAIIGTPDGIQDTWSFKRGAIQDVGPLPTSWRVPDAT
;
A
#
# COMPACT_ATOMS: atom_id res chain seq x y z
N PRO A 1 1.70 -21.33 27.53
CA PRO A 1 2.67 -22.41 27.83
C PRO A 1 4.07 -21.95 27.39
N GLU A 2 5.17 -22.45 27.98
CA GLU A 2 6.55 -22.04 27.61
C GLU A 2 6.80 -22.13 26.09
N VAL A 3 6.07 -23.00 25.40
CA VAL A 3 6.15 -23.22 23.94
C VAL A 3 5.37 -22.22 23.08
N TYR A 4 4.58 -21.33 23.69
CA TYR A 4 3.72 -20.36 22.95
C TYR A 4 4.27 -18.93 22.94
N GLY A 5 5.56 -18.74 23.21
CA GLY A 5 6.28 -17.49 22.92
C GLY A 5 5.53 -16.22 23.32
N ALA A 6 4.80 -16.25 24.44
CA ALA A 6 4.01 -15.12 24.89
C ALA A 6 4.99 -14.02 25.33
N ILE A 7 5.17 -13.04 24.46
CA ILE A 7 5.99 -11.87 24.70
C ILE A 7 5.10 -10.71 25.11
N GLU A 8 5.59 -9.89 26.05
CA GLU A 8 4.93 -8.64 26.39
C GLU A 8 5.00 -7.67 25.20
N PRO A 9 4.04 -6.72 25.08
CA PRO A 9 4.15 -5.63 24.11
C PRO A 9 5.51 -4.94 24.24
N THR A 10 6.31 -5.01 23.18
CA THR A 10 7.72 -4.62 23.19
C THR A 10 8.00 -3.60 22.10
N SER A 11 8.58 -2.47 22.47
CA SER A 11 9.07 -1.46 21.53
C SER A 11 10.60 -1.41 21.59
N VAL A 12 11.26 -1.56 20.45
CA VAL A 12 12.72 -1.51 20.32
C VAL A 12 13.12 -0.21 19.63
N PHE A 13 13.93 0.61 20.30
CA PHE A 13 14.44 1.83 19.68
C PHE A 13 15.63 1.55 18.77
N VAL A 14 15.57 2.03 17.53
CA VAL A 14 16.68 1.98 16.57
C VAL A 14 16.87 3.37 15.94
N PRO A 15 18.07 3.98 15.99
CA PRO A 15 18.33 5.26 15.32
C PRO A 15 18.05 5.18 13.82
N LEU A 16 17.41 6.21 13.23
CA LEU A 16 16.96 6.19 11.84
C LEU A 16 18.11 5.91 10.85
N GLU A 17 19.27 6.50 11.10
CA GLU A 17 20.48 6.29 10.31
C GLU A 17 20.96 4.83 10.40
N ALA A 18 20.81 4.18 11.55
CA ALA A 18 21.15 2.77 11.73
C ALA A 18 20.12 1.85 11.05
N ILE A 19 18.84 2.25 10.96
CA ILE A 19 17.84 1.53 10.17
C ILE A 19 18.23 1.55 8.69
N LEU A 20 18.65 2.71 8.19
CA LEU A 20 19.00 2.90 6.78
C LEU A 20 20.31 2.23 6.37
N ASP A 21 21.14 1.79 7.32
CA ASP A 21 22.30 0.97 7.03
C ASP A 21 21.88 -0.30 6.26
N PRO A 22 22.43 -0.57 5.05
CA PRO A 22 22.12 -1.77 4.29
C PRO A 22 22.28 -3.08 5.07
N GLU A 23 23.21 -3.15 6.02
CA GLU A 23 23.45 -4.35 6.83
C GLU A 23 22.31 -4.61 7.83
N ASN A 24 21.63 -3.56 8.28
CA ASN A 24 20.58 -3.64 9.30
C ASN A 24 19.17 -3.62 8.71
N PHE A 25 18.98 -2.96 7.56
CA PHE A 25 17.65 -2.62 7.03
C PHE A 25 16.72 -3.82 6.93
N ALA A 26 17.22 -4.94 6.38
CA ALA A 26 16.43 -6.17 6.23
C ALA A 26 15.96 -6.72 7.58
N THR A 27 16.85 -6.77 8.57
CA THR A 27 16.52 -7.24 9.93
C THR A 27 15.52 -6.32 10.61
N VAL A 28 15.73 -5.01 10.53
CA VAL A 28 14.86 -4.01 11.19
C VAL A 28 13.46 -3.97 10.57
N THR A 29 13.35 -4.18 9.26
CA THR A 29 12.07 -4.13 8.52
C THR A 29 11.41 -5.51 8.37
N THR A 30 11.95 -6.54 9.01
CA THR A 30 11.34 -7.88 9.01
C THR A 30 10.02 -7.86 9.79
N GLU A 31 8.95 -8.36 9.18
CA GLU A 31 7.66 -8.53 9.83
C GLU A 31 7.71 -9.69 10.85
N LEU A 32 7.39 -9.40 12.11
CA LEU A 32 7.46 -10.38 13.21
C LEU A 32 6.10 -11.01 13.56
N PHE A 33 4.99 -10.44 13.08
CA PHE A 33 3.62 -10.91 13.33
C PHE A 33 3.31 -11.19 14.81
N GLY A 34 3.84 -10.34 15.70
CA GLY A 34 3.67 -10.40 17.15
C GLY A 34 3.66 -8.99 17.76
N PRO A 35 3.53 -8.86 19.09
CA PRO A 35 3.43 -7.57 19.76
C PRO A 35 4.82 -6.90 19.91
N VAL A 36 5.55 -6.76 18.81
CA VAL A 36 6.86 -6.09 18.73
C VAL A 36 6.79 -4.99 17.69
N GLU A 37 7.32 -3.82 18.02
CA GLU A 37 7.50 -2.72 17.08
C GLU A 37 8.91 -2.12 17.16
N VAL A 38 9.33 -1.51 16.05
CA VAL A 38 10.52 -0.67 16.01
C VAL A 38 10.09 0.79 16.12
N VAL A 39 10.73 1.51 17.04
CA VAL A 39 10.54 2.95 17.20
C VAL A 39 11.81 3.67 16.81
N THR A 40 11.68 4.79 16.13
CA THR A 40 12.80 5.66 15.78
C THR A 40 12.44 7.12 16.01
N ARG A 41 13.43 8.01 15.82
CA ARG A 41 13.25 9.45 15.92
C ARG A 41 13.95 10.10 14.74
N TYR A 42 13.32 11.14 14.20
CA TYR A 42 13.89 12.02 13.19
C TYR A 42 13.74 13.48 13.65
N ARG A 43 14.60 14.36 13.13
CA ARG A 43 14.48 15.81 13.26
C ARG A 43 13.76 16.40 12.05
N THR A 44 13.34 17.67 12.14
CA THR A 44 12.65 18.38 11.05
C THR A 44 13.43 18.35 9.73
N ASP A 45 14.76 18.44 9.78
CA ASP A 45 15.67 18.39 8.62
C ASP A 45 15.92 16.96 8.09
N GLN A 46 15.31 15.93 8.68
CA GLN A 46 15.54 14.52 8.35
C GLN A 46 14.32 13.83 7.75
N ILE A 47 13.30 14.59 7.33
CA ILE A 47 12.10 13.99 6.72
C ILE A 47 12.44 13.13 5.50
N ASP A 48 13.43 13.53 4.70
CA ASP A 48 13.85 12.77 3.51
C ASP A 48 14.41 11.39 3.87
N LEU A 49 15.05 11.23 5.03
CA LEU A 49 15.54 9.93 5.52
C LEU A 49 14.37 9.01 5.89
N VAL A 50 13.29 9.57 6.45
CA VAL A 50 12.07 8.80 6.74
C VAL A 50 11.42 8.35 5.44
N LEU A 51 11.30 9.25 4.45
CA LEU A 51 10.73 8.92 3.14
C LEU A 51 11.58 7.87 2.41
N GLN A 52 12.91 7.97 2.48
CA GLN A 52 13.82 6.95 1.96
C GLN A 52 13.62 5.59 2.64
N CYS A 53 13.39 5.58 3.96
CA CYS A 53 13.08 4.35 4.68
C CYS A 53 11.77 3.73 4.19
N CYS A 54 10.71 4.53 4.05
CA CYS A 54 9.40 4.07 3.57
C CYS A 54 9.46 3.53 2.14
N GLU A 55 10.22 4.16 1.25
CA GLU A 55 10.41 3.72 -0.14
C GLU A 55 11.12 2.36 -0.23
N ARG A 56 12.08 2.10 0.67
CA ARG A 56 12.87 0.85 0.64
C ARG A 56 12.12 -0.36 1.22
N VAL A 57 11.05 -0.15 1.98
CA VAL A 57 10.24 -1.26 2.52
C VAL A 57 9.51 -1.94 1.37
N SER A 58 9.60 -3.27 1.26
CA SER A 58 9.02 -4.01 0.12
C SER A 58 7.49 -4.17 0.18
N ASN A 59 6.88 -3.92 1.35
CA ASN A 59 5.45 -4.15 1.60
C ASN A 59 4.72 -2.83 1.84
N HIS A 60 3.76 -2.50 0.97
CA HIS A 60 3.07 -1.20 0.98
C HIS A 60 1.57 -1.35 1.32
N LEU A 61 1.25 -1.96 2.47
CA LEU A 61 -0.13 -2.24 2.86
C LEU A 61 -0.82 -1.04 3.53
N THR A 62 -0.48 -0.75 4.78
CA THR A 62 -1.11 0.35 5.55
C THR A 62 -0.07 1.34 6.06
N ALA A 63 -0.46 2.60 6.22
CA ALA A 63 0.36 3.64 6.85
C ALA A 63 -0.50 4.66 7.59
N ALA A 64 0.12 5.41 8.50
CA ALA A 64 -0.53 6.47 9.25
C ALA A 64 0.36 7.73 9.32
N ILE A 65 -0.20 8.88 8.94
CA ILE A 65 0.45 10.20 9.05
C ILE A 65 -0.28 11.00 10.12
N VAL A 66 0.25 11.00 11.34
CA VAL A 66 -0.36 11.70 12.49
C VAL A 66 0.04 13.17 12.47
N SER A 67 -0.67 13.98 11.68
CA SER A 67 -0.47 15.44 11.60
C SER A 67 -1.75 16.13 11.13
N ASN A 68 -1.94 17.39 11.51
CA ASN A 68 -2.95 18.30 10.94
C ASN A 68 -2.33 19.39 10.04
N ASP A 69 -1.00 19.40 9.87
CA ASP A 69 -0.32 20.27 8.91
C ASP A 69 -0.48 19.70 7.50
N LEU A 70 -1.30 20.36 6.69
CA LEU A 70 -1.59 19.92 5.32
C LEU A 70 -0.36 19.97 4.40
N HIS A 71 0.59 20.88 4.63
CA HIS A 71 1.80 20.95 3.82
C HIS A 71 2.65 19.69 4.05
N PHE A 72 2.87 19.35 5.33
CA PHE A 72 3.56 18.13 5.72
C PHE A 72 2.84 16.87 5.22
N VAL A 73 1.51 16.79 5.42
CA VAL A 73 0.72 15.63 4.97
C VAL A 73 0.83 15.44 3.46
N HIS A 74 0.70 16.50 2.67
CA HIS A 74 0.81 16.40 1.22
C HIS A 74 2.22 16.02 0.76
N GLN A 75 3.27 16.54 1.42
CA GLN A 75 4.65 16.13 1.15
C GLN A 75 4.82 14.61 1.36
N VAL A 76 4.34 14.07 2.47
CA VAL A 76 4.50 12.65 2.80
C VAL A 76 3.61 11.76 1.90
N LEU A 77 2.36 12.15 1.66
CA LEU A 77 1.46 11.41 0.76
C LEU A 77 1.98 11.37 -0.67
N GLY A 78 2.59 12.45 -1.16
CA GLY A 78 3.16 12.51 -2.50
C GLY A 78 4.42 11.68 -2.69
N ALA A 79 5.05 11.24 -1.59
CA ALA A 79 6.33 10.52 -1.57
C ALA A 79 6.24 9.11 -0.95
N THR A 80 5.03 8.57 -0.75
CA THR A 80 4.81 7.22 -0.21
C THR A 80 3.72 6.49 -0.98
N VAL A 81 3.71 5.15 -0.90
CA VAL A 81 2.90 4.29 -1.81
C VAL A 81 2.00 3.28 -1.10
N ASN A 82 1.85 3.34 0.23
CA ASN A 82 0.98 2.42 0.97
C ASN A 82 -0.48 2.55 0.51
N GLY A 83 -1.09 1.42 0.11
CA GLY A 83 -2.40 1.41 -0.54
C GLY A 83 -3.54 1.88 0.37
N THR A 84 -3.41 1.69 1.68
CA THR A 84 -4.37 2.19 2.67
C THR A 84 -3.69 3.10 3.68
N THR A 85 -3.63 4.40 3.36
CA THR A 85 -2.97 5.39 4.21
C THR A 85 -3.99 6.29 4.92
N TYR A 86 -3.94 6.32 6.25
CA TYR A 86 -4.71 7.25 7.07
C TYR A 86 -3.87 8.48 7.39
N TRP A 87 -4.48 9.65 7.41
CA TRP A 87 -3.81 10.88 7.82
C TRP A 87 -4.75 11.72 8.70
N GLY A 88 -4.16 12.62 9.49
CA GLY A 88 -4.86 13.41 10.50
C GLY A 88 -4.44 13.06 11.93
N MET A 89 -4.85 13.89 12.91
CA MET A 89 -4.49 13.69 14.33
C MET A 89 -5.00 12.37 14.94
N ARG A 90 -5.91 11.67 14.25
CA ARG A 90 -6.47 10.38 14.65
C ARG A 90 -6.14 9.26 13.64
N ALA A 91 -5.10 9.44 12.83
CA ALA A 91 -4.63 8.42 11.91
C ALA A 91 -4.21 7.16 12.67
N ARG A 92 -4.37 6.00 12.01
CA ARG A 92 -4.11 4.67 12.54
C ARG A 92 -3.71 3.74 11.39
N THR A 93 -3.09 2.60 11.67
CA THR A 93 -2.71 1.62 10.64
C THR A 93 -3.65 0.41 10.58
N THR A 94 -4.50 0.22 11.60
CA THR A 94 -5.38 -0.95 11.73
C THR A 94 -6.87 -0.57 11.72
N GLY A 95 -7.73 -1.58 11.59
CA GLY A 95 -9.19 -1.38 11.67
C GLY A 95 -9.74 -0.59 10.49
N ALA A 96 -9.44 -1.06 9.27
CA ALA A 96 -10.12 -0.61 8.06
C ALA A 96 -11.53 -1.21 7.98
N PRO A 97 -12.59 -0.41 8.15
CA PRO A 97 -13.96 -0.87 7.94
C PRO A 97 -14.26 -1.12 6.45
N GLN A 98 -15.36 -1.81 6.19
CA GLN A 98 -15.83 -2.19 4.86
C GLN A 98 -16.23 -1.03 3.94
N ASN A 99 -16.40 0.19 4.48
CA ASN A 99 -16.90 1.34 3.71
C ASN A 99 -15.81 2.09 2.93
N HIS A 100 -14.55 1.65 2.99
CA HIS A 100 -13.49 2.14 2.12
C HIS A 100 -12.52 1.02 1.74
N ILE A 101 -11.62 1.31 0.81
CA ILE A 101 -10.64 0.37 0.30
C ILE A 101 -9.67 -0.07 1.41
N PHE A 102 -9.39 -1.37 1.47
CA PHE A 102 -8.24 -1.95 2.13
C PHE A 102 -7.48 -2.80 1.12
N ALA A 103 -6.28 -2.37 0.76
CA ALA A 103 -5.42 -3.00 -0.24
C ALA A 103 -3.97 -2.51 -0.11
N PRO A 104 -2.98 -3.29 -0.59
CA PRO A 104 -1.63 -2.79 -0.80
C PRO A 104 -1.54 -1.91 -2.05
N GLY A 105 -0.56 -0.99 -2.06
CA GLY A 105 -0.27 -0.13 -3.20
C GLY A 105 0.90 -0.65 -4.04
N GLY A 106 1.02 -0.17 -5.28
CA GLY A 106 2.16 -0.46 -6.16
C GLY A 106 2.23 -1.88 -6.73
N MET A 107 1.23 -2.73 -6.51
CA MET A 107 1.23 -4.13 -6.95
C MET A 107 0.05 -4.44 -7.88
N PRO A 108 0.28 -4.81 -9.16
CA PRO A 108 -0.79 -5.15 -10.11
C PRO A 108 -1.62 -6.37 -9.71
N GLN A 109 -1.08 -7.25 -8.87
CA GLN A 109 -1.74 -8.45 -8.37
C GLN A 109 -2.42 -8.23 -7.01
N ALA A 110 -2.45 -7.00 -6.51
CA ALA A 110 -3.06 -6.66 -5.24
C ALA A 110 -4.56 -7.00 -5.23
N ALA A 111 -5.02 -7.67 -4.18
CA ALA A 111 -6.44 -7.81 -3.93
C ALA A 111 -6.97 -6.58 -3.18
N ILE A 112 -8.22 -6.24 -3.45
CA ILE A 112 -8.96 -5.18 -2.76
C ILE A 112 -10.16 -5.83 -2.07
N ILE A 113 -10.39 -5.52 -0.79
CA ILE A 113 -11.48 -6.12 0.00
C ILE A 113 -12.47 -5.09 0.53
N GLY A 114 -13.71 -5.53 0.77
CA GLY A 114 -14.76 -4.81 1.48
C GLY A 114 -15.68 -3.98 0.59
N THR A 115 -15.14 -3.23 -0.36
CA THR A 115 -15.91 -2.32 -1.23
C THR A 115 -16.50 -3.03 -2.45
N PRO A 116 -17.60 -2.50 -3.05
CA PRO A 116 -18.11 -3.00 -4.33
C PRO A 116 -17.04 -3.03 -5.43
N ASP A 117 -16.23 -1.97 -5.54
CA ASP A 117 -15.13 -1.88 -6.51
C ASP A 117 -14.09 -2.97 -6.25
N GLY A 118 -13.76 -3.23 -4.97
CA GLY A 118 -12.81 -4.29 -4.64
C GLY A 118 -13.30 -5.69 -4.99
N ILE A 119 -14.60 -5.95 -4.78
CA ILE A 119 -15.22 -7.20 -5.21
C ILE A 119 -15.15 -7.34 -6.73
N GLN A 120 -15.50 -6.29 -7.48
CA GLN A 120 -15.45 -6.32 -8.94
C GLN A 120 -14.02 -6.51 -9.45
N ASP A 121 -13.05 -5.79 -8.89
CA ASP A 121 -11.65 -5.87 -9.30
C ASP A 121 -11.03 -7.24 -9.01
N THR A 122 -11.27 -7.78 -7.81
CA THR A 122 -10.66 -9.04 -7.36
C THR A 122 -11.36 -10.29 -7.92
N TRP A 123 -12.70 -10.25 -8.09
CA TRP A 123 -13.50 -11.45 -8.40
C TRP A 123 -14.18 -11.39 -9.78
N SER A 124 -13.84 -10.43 -10.62
CA SER A 124 -14.33 -10.38 -12.00
C SER A 124 -13.20 -10.13 -12.98
N PHE A 125 -13.51 -10.17 -14.27
CA PHE A 125 -12.60 -9.75 -15.32
C PHE A 125 -13.39 -9.09 -16.45
N LYS A 126 -12.73 -8.20 -17.19
CA LYS A 126 -13.34 -7.59 -18.38
C LYS A 126 -13.32 -8.59 -19.53
N ARG A 127 -14.50 -8.92 -20.06
CA ARG A 127 -14.66 -9.76 -21.24
C ARG A 127 -15.19 -8.94 -22.41
N GLY A 128 -14.36 -8.72 -23.43
CA GLY A 128 -14.81 -8.19 -24.72
C GLY A 128 -15.44 -9.30 -25.56
N ALA A 129 -16.70 -9.13 -25.96
CA ALA A 129 -17.39 -10.02 -26.90
C ALA A 129 -17.98 -9.16 -28.03
N ILE A 130 -17.42 -9.30 -29.23
CA ILE A 130 -17.84 -8.53 -30.41
C ILE A 130 -18.64 -9.47 -31.30
N GLN A 131 -19.89 -9.08 -31.60
CA GLN A 131 -20.78 -9.85 -32.44
C GLN A 131 -20.90 -9.17 -33.81
N ASP A 132 -20.57 -9.93 -34.85
CA ASP A 132 -20.81 -9.54 -36.25
C ASP A 132 -21.54 -10.68 -36.97
N VAL A 133 -22.87 -10.70 -36.79
CA VAL A 133 -23.75 -11.74 -37.37
C VAL A 133 -24.44 -11.29 -38.66
N GLY A 134 -24.17 -10.06 -39.12
CA GLY A 134 -24.75 -9.52 -40.35
C GLY A 134 -26.27 -9.29 -40.30
N PRO A 135 -26.95 -9.31 -41.47
CA PRO A 135 -26.43 -9.67 -42.80
C PRO A 135 -25.45 -8.62 -43.36
N LEU A 136 -24.64 -9.02 -44.34
CA LEU A 136 -23.85 -8.07 -45.11
C LEU A 136 -24.79 -7.04 -45.78
N PRO A 137 -24.41 -5.75 -45.81
CA PRO A 137 -25.11 -4.78 -46.64
C PRO A 137 -25.17 -5.26 -48.09
N THR A 138 -26.31 -5.12 -48.76
CA THR A 138 -26.46 -5.53 -50.17
C THR A 138 -25.51 -4.79 -51.12
N SER A 139 -25.05 -3.61 -50.72
CA SER A 139 -24.06 -2.79 -51.43
C SER A 139 -22.61 -3.11 -51.08
N TRP A 140 -22.35 -4.06 -50.16
CA TRP A 140 -20.99 -4.40 -49.77
C TRP A 140 -20.22 -4.96 -50.98
N ARG A 141 -19.05 -4.40 -51.24
CA ARG A 141 -18.08 -4.90 -52.21
C ARG A 141 -16.70 -4.93 -51.57
N VAL A 142 -15.83 -5.77 -52.11
CA VAL A 142 -14.43 -5.86 -51.68
C VAL A 142 -13.79 -4.47 -51.81
N PRO A 143 -13.28 -3.87 -50.72
CA PRO A 143 -12.58 -2.59 -50.78
C PRO A 143 -11.19 -2.74 -51.42
N ASP A 144 -10.64 -1.64 -51.93
CA ASP A 144 -9.24 -1.59 -52.38
C ASP A 144 -8.29 -1.95 -51.22
N ALA A 145 -7.15 -2.56 -51.55
CA ALA A 145 -6.14 -2.91 -50.55
C ALA A 145 -5.63 -1.65 -49.83
N THR A 146 -5.66 -1.68 -48.50
CA THR A 146 -5.10 -0.64 -47.62
C THR A 146 -3.65 -0.92 -47.27
#